data_AF-A0A8S0VML0-F1
#
_entry.id   AF-A0A8S0VML0-F1
#
_cell.length_a   1.000
_cell.length_b   1.000
_cell.length_c   1.000
_cell.angle_alpha   90.00
_cell.angle_beta   90.00
_cell.angle_gamma   90.00
#
_symmetry.space_group_name_H-M   'P 1'
#
loop_
_entity.id
_entity.type
_entity.pdbx_description
1 polymer ?
#
loop_
_entity_poly.entity_id
_entity_poly.type
_entity_poly.pdbx_seq_one_letter_code
_entity_poly.pdbx_strand_id
1 'polypeptide(L)'
;MSSFMSRRNVDFKLKLFCGYRGSLYRLIHRPNNQLDERRRLRMALDAARGMNYLHNCTPVIVHRDLKSPNLLVDKNWVVKVAFFTEK
;
A
#
# COMPACT_ATOMS: atom_id res chain seq x y z
N MET A 1 -19.44 -18.04 13.86
CA MET A 1 -18.01 -18.06 13.48
C MET A 1 -17.86 -18.93 12.24
N SER A 2 -17.88 -18.33 11.06
CA SER A 2 -17.37 -18.87 9.78
C SER A 2 -18.02 -18.05 8.66
N SER A 3 -17.38 -16.97 8.28
CA SER A 3 -17.41 -16.53 6.89
C SER A 3 -15.97 -16.19 6.54
N PHE A 4 -15.26 -17.27 6.25
CA PHE A 4 -13.95 -17.31 5.63
C PHE A 4 -14.00 -16.37 4.41
N MET A 5 -13.61 -15.12 4.57
CA MET A 5 -13.40 -14.21 3.45
C MET A 5 -12.27 -14.81 2.63
N SER A 6 -12.66 -15.45 1.53
CA SER A 6 -11.77 -16.03 0.53
C SER A 6 -10.59 -15.10 0.27
N ARG A 7 -9.38 -15.62 0.52
CA ARG A 7 -8.07 -15.00 0.27
C ARG A 7 -7.93 -14.41 -1.14
N ARG A 8 -8.77 -14.82 -2.09
CA ARG A 8 -8.81 -14.32 -3.48
C ARG A 8 -9.49 -12.95 -3.67
N ASN A 9 -10.21 -12.43 -2.68
CA ASN A 9 -11.01 -11.20 -2.85
C ASN A 9 -10.31 -9.90 -2.43
N VAL A 10 -9.17 -9.97 -1.74
CA VAL A 10 -8.45 -8.77 -1.28
C VAL A 10 -7.57 -8.19 -2.41
N ASP A 11 -7.00 -9.07 -3.26
CA ASP A 11 -6.04 -8.69 -4.31
C ASP A 11 -6.67 -8.08 -5.56
N PHE A 12 -7.85 -8.54 -6.00
CA PHE A 12 -8.50 -8.00 -7.20
C PHE A 12 -9.25 -6.68 -6.94
N LYS A 13 -9.61 -6.38 -5.69
CA LYS A 13 -10.43 -5.20 -5.37
C LYS A 13 -9.59 -3.90 -5.40
N LEU A 14 -8.32 -3.92 -4.97
CA LEU A 14 -7.51 -2.69 -4.92
C LEU A 14 -7.10 -2.16 -6.30
N LYS A 15 -6.94 -3.03 -7.31
CA LYS A 15 -6.59 -2.62 -8.68
C LYS A 15 -7.79 -2.05 -9.46
N LEU A 16 -9.01 -2.27 -8.96
CA LEU A 16 -10.28 -1.88 -9.58
C LEU A 16 -10.94 -0.63 -8.96
N PHE A 17 -10.34 -0.01 -7.93
CA PHE A 17 -10.88 1.23 -7.39
C PHE A 17 -10.41 2.44 -8.21
N CYS A 18 -11.38 3.09 -8.87
CA CYS A 18 -11.35 4.44 -9.45
C CYS A 18 -10.84 5.56 -8.47
N GLY A 19 -10.39 5.22 -7.26
CA GLY A 19 -9.96 6.15 -6.21
C GLY A 19 -8.45 6.26 -5.96
N TYR A 20 -7.59 5.57 -6.71
CA TYR A 20 -6.13 5.61 -6.50
C TYR A 20 -5.40 6.53 -7.48
N ARG A 21 -4.43 7.29 -6.96
CA ARG A 21 -3.50 8.13 -7.75
C ARG A 21 -2.43 7.29 -8.47
N GLY A 22 -2.33 6.01 -8.13
CA GLY A 22 -1.38 5.05 -8.68
C GLY A 22 -0.37 4.58 -7.63
N SER A 23 0.73 3.98 -8.09
CA SER A 23 1.83 3.58 -7.21
C SER A 23 2.64 4.80 -6.73
N LEU A 24 3.22 4.69 -5.54
CA LEU A 24 4.12 5.70 -4.98
C LEU A 24 5.31 5.92 -5.92
N TYR A 25 5.84 4.84 -6.52
CA TYR A 25 6.89 4.93 -7.55
C TYR A 25 6.55 5.92 -8.65
N ARG A 26 5.33 5.83 -9.22
CA ARG A 26 4.90 6.73 -10.29
C ARG A 26 4.79 8.18 -9.80
N LEU A 27 4.40 8.41 -8.54
CA LEU A 27 4.20 9.77 -8.02
C LEU A 27 5.51 10.48 -7.70
N ILE A 28 6.51 9.77 -7.18
CA ILE A 28 7.80 10.37 -6.82
C ILE A 28 8.72 10.59 -8.03
N HIS A 29 8.60 9.78 -9.09
CA HIS A 29 9.40 9.88 -10.31
C HIS A 29 8.75 10.75 -11.40
N ARG A 30 7.59 11.37 -11.15
CA ARG A 30 6.98 12.29 -12.11
C ARG A 30 7.85 13.54 -12.28
N PRO A 31 8.09 14.02 -13.51
CA PRO A 31 8.63 15.35 -13.71
C PRO A 31 7.66 16.37 -13.09
N ASN A 32 8.21 17.36 -12.37
CA ASN A 32 7.45 18.34 -11.58
C ASN A 32 6.62 17.72 -10.43
N ASN A 33 7.18 16.77 -9.67
CA ASN A 33 6.51 16.31 -8.45
C ASN A 33 6.31 17.49 -7.47
N GLN A 34 5.05 17.80 -7.14
CA GLN A 34 4.68 18.81 -6.13
C GLN A 34 4.50 18.15 -4.76
N LEU A 35 5.36 17.18 -4.44
CA LEU A 35 5.37 16.50 -3.16
C LEU A 35 6.25 17.30 -2.20
N ASP A 36 5.63 18.16 -1.41
CA ASP A 36 6.30 18.85 -0.32
C ASP A 36 6.82 17.87 0.73
N GLU A 37 7.81 18.30 1.51
CA GLU A 37 8.47 17.47 2.51
C GLU A 37 7.49 16.88 3.52
N ARG A 38 6.52 17.68 3.97
CA ARG A 38 5.48 17.26 4.92
C ARG A 38 4.66 16.09 4.37
N ARG A 39 4.29 16.12 3.09
CA ARG A 39 3.56 15.00 2.46
C ARG A 39 4.45 13.78 2.30
N ARG A 40 5.74 13.94 1.97
CA ARG A 40 6.70 12.82 1.90
C ARG A 40 6.83 12.10 3.25
N LEU A 41 6.96 12.86 4.34
CA LEU A 41 7.02 12.30 5.70
C LEU A 41 5.71 11.59 6.07
N ARG A 42 4.55 12.15 5.74
CA ARG A 42 3.25 11.49 5.96
C ARG A 42 3.17 10.17 5.20
N MET A 43 3.55 10.15 3.93
CA MET A 43 3.55 8.94 3.11
C MET A 43 4.50 7.86 3.65
N ALA A 44 5.68 8.25 4.14
CA ALA A 44 6.62 7.33 4.80
C ALA A 44 6.03 6.74 6.09
N LEU A 45 5.38 7.57 6.90
CA LEU A 45 4.70 7.14 8.12
C LEU A 45 3.56 6.15 7.82
N ASP A 46 2.76 6.40 6.80
CA ASP A 46 1.67 5.52 6.40
C ASP A 46 2.20 4.16 5.93
N ALA A 47 3.30 4.14 5.17
CA ALA A 47 3.97 2.90 4.78
C ALA A 47 4.50 2.12 6.00
N ALA A 48 5.15 2.81 6.95
CA ALA A 48 5.64 2.21 8.19
C ALA A 48 4.50 1.63 9.04
N ARG A 49 3.37 2.34 9.15
CA ARG A 49 2.17 1.86 9.85
C ARG A 49 1.58 0.62 9.18
N GLY A 50 1.50 0.60 7.85
CA GLY A 50 1.04 -0.56 7.10
C GLY A 50 1.92 -1.78 7.36
N MET A 51 3.25 -1.62 7.35
CA MET A 51 4.18 -2.70 7.66
C MET A 51 4.09 -3.17 9.11
N ASN A 52 3.98 -2.22 10.06
CA ASN A 52 3.79 -2.56 11.47
C ASN A 52 2.51 -3.38 11.68
N TYR A 53 1.42 -3.04 11.00
CA TYR A 53 0.19 -3.82 11.05
C TYR A 53 0.40 -5.27 10.58
N LEU A 54 1.08 -5.47 9.44
CA LEU A 54 1.37 -6.83 8.93
C LEU A 54 2.22 -7.64 9.91
N HIS A 55 3.24 -7.02 10.51
CA HIS A 55 4.14 -7.70 11.45
C HIS A 55 3.48 -8.04 12.80
N ASN A 56 2.40 -7.33 13.17
CA ASN A 56 1.63 -7.61 14.38
C ASN A 56 0.43 -8.54 14.15
N CYS A 57 0.20 -9.01 12.92
CA CYS A 57 -0.83 -10.00 12.64
C CYS A 57 -0.47 -11.36 13.23
N THR A 58 -1.47 -12.20 13.50
CA THR A 58 -1.28 -13.60 13.92
C THR A 58 -2.05 -14.52 12.96
N PRO A 59 -1.37 -15.34 12.13
CA PRO A 59 0.09 -15.46 12.02
C PRO A 59 0.76 -14.19 11.46
N VAL A 60 2.05 -13.99 11.78
CA VAL A 60 2.83 -12.85 11.31
C VAL A 60 2.87 -12.83 9.79
N ILE A 61 2.59 -11.67 9.21
CA ILE A 61 2.56 -11.48 7.77
C ILE A 61 3.86 -10.81 7.31
N VAL A 62 4.69 -11.52 6.56
CA VAL A 62 5.93 -10.98 5.98
C VAL A 62 5.70 -10.55 4.54
N HIS A 63 5.86 -9.26 4.24
CA HIS A 63 5.57 -8.70 2.91
C HIS A 63 6.52 -9.19 1.80
N ARG A 64 7.80 -9.42 2.11
CA ARG A 64 8.89 -9.91 1.22
C ARG A 64 9.26 -9.04 0.00
N ASP A 65 8.36 -8.22 -0.52
CA ASP A 65 8.60 -7.35 -1.69
C ASP A 65 8.25 -5.88 -1.40
N LEU A 66 8.78 -5.33 -0.31
CA LEU A 66 8.50 -3.94 0.08
C LEU A 66 9.30 -2.97 -0.80
N LYS A 67 8.60 -2.34 -1.75
CA LYS A 67 9.18 -1.35 -2.67
C LYS A 67 8.13 -0.34 -3.12
N SER A 68 8.55 0.85 -3.57
CA SER A 68 7.65 1.94 -3.96
C SER A 68 6.64 1.61 -5.08
N PRO A 69 6.88 0.64 -6.01
CA PRO A 69 5.85 0.15 -6.93
C PRO A 69 4.68 -0.57 -6.26
N ASN A 70 4.93 -1.20 -5.11
CA ASN A 70 3.96 -1.98 -4.34
C ASN A 70 3.27 -1.15 -3.24
N LEU A 71 3.55 0.15 -3.18
CA LEU A 71 2.85 1.09 -2.33
C LEU A 71 1.85 1.86 -3.18
N LEU A 72 0.56 1.77 -2.86
CA LEU A 72 -0.50 2.48 -3.58
C LEU A 72 -0.88 3.75 -2.85
N VAL A 73 -1.09 4.84 -3.58
CA VAL A 73 -1.50 6.12 -3.02
C VAL A 73 -2.93 6.42 -3.42
N ASP A 74 -3.80 6.67 -2.45
CA ASP A 74 -5.19 7.01 -2.71
C ASP A 74 -5.40 8.50 -3.03
N LYS A 75 -6.64 8.88 -3.35
CA LYS A 75 -7.02 10.27 -3.65
C LYS A 75 -6.70 11.27 -2.53
N ASN A 76 -6.65 10.81 -1.28
CA ASN A 76 -6.40 11.60 -0.07
C ASN A 76 -4.90 11.64 0.32
N TRP A 77 -4.01 11.16 -0.55
CA TRP A 77 -2.56 11.06 -0.30
C TRP A 77 -2.17 10.08 0.81
N VAL A 78 -3.04 9.11 1.12
CA VAL A 78 -2.72 8.04 2.07
C VAL A 78 -2.02 6.91 1.33
N VAL A 79 -0.91 6.42 1.89
CA VAL A 79 -0.20 5.25 1.35
C VAL A 79 -0.79 3.96 1.92
N LYS A 80 -1.00 2.99 1.05
CA LYS A 80 -1.42 1.63 1.40
C LYS A 80 -0.38 0.64 0.89
N VAL A 81 0.06 -0.23 1.79
CA VAL A 81 0.92 -1.36 1.46
C VAL A 81 0.09 -2.34 0.64
N ALA A 82 0.53 -2.63 -0.58
CA ALA A 82 -0.17 -3.48 -1.53
C ALA A 82 0.76 -4.58 -2.05
N PHE A 83 0.15 -5.63 -2.62
CA PHE A 83 0.79 -6.78 -3.25
C PHE A 83 1.43 -7.78 -2.28
N PHE A 84 0.74 -8.91 -2.12
CA PHE A 84 1.20 -10.06 -1.35
C PHE A 84 1.59 -11.19 -2.32
N THR A 85 2.85 -11.26 -2.72
CA THR A 85 3.32 -12.40 -3.54
C THR A 85 3.34 -13.66 -2.68
N GLU A 86 2.31 -14.50 -2.83
CA GLU A 86 2.38 -15.93 -2.53
C GLU A 86 3.45 -16.56 -3.44
N LYS A 87 4.59 -16.91 -2.84
CA LYS A 87 5.35 -18.11 -3.16
C LYS A 87 5.63 -18.85 -1.86
#